data_AF-A0A1V4WTT8-F1
#
_entry.id   AF-A0A1V4WTT8-F1
#
_cell.length_a   1.000
_cell.length_b   1.000
_cell.length_c   1.000
_cell.angle_alpha   90.00
_cell.angle_beta   90.00
_cell.angle_gamma   90.00
#
_symmetry.space_group_name_H-M   'P 1'
#
loop_
_entity.id
_entity.type
_entity.pdbx_description
1 polymer ?
#
loop_
_entity_poly.entity_id
_entity_poly.type
_entity_poly.pdbx_seq_one_letter_code
_entity_poly.pdbx_strand_id
1 'polypeptide(L)' 'MDDKAIVDVILTLDRKHLHKSMDTYGDHTLWQDVYKVTVDEKKLYIKLQISPDSKKAVIVQFKEDDSQEV' A
#
# COMPACT_ATOMS: atom_id res chain seq x y z
N MET A 1 5.56 14.52 0.70
CA MET A 1 5.63 13.95 2.05
C MET A 1 7.06 13.51 2.29
N ASP A 2 7.61 13.88 3.44
CA ASP A 2 8.83 13.29 3.98
C ASP A 2 8.60 11.84 4.44
N ASP A 3 9.68 11.11 4.69
CA ASP A 3 9.69 9.69 5.05
C ASP A 3 8.89 9.40 6.33
N LYS A 4 8.97 10.29 7.32
CA LYS A 4 8.20 10.18 8.56
C LYS A 4 6.70 10.25 8.29
N ALA A 5 6.26 11.26 7.54
CA ALA A 5 4.85 11.40 7.16
C ALA A 5 4.32 10.18 6.37
N ILE A 6 5.15 9.58 5.50
CA ILE A 6 4.79 8.35 4.80
C ILE A 6 4.55 7.21 5.78
N VAL A 7 5.47 6.99 6.73
CA VAL A 7 5.33 5.94 7.75
C VAL A 7 4.07 6.15 8.60
N ASP A 8 3.79 7.39 9.01
CA ASP A 8 2.58 7.71 9.77
C ASP A 8 1.31 7.33 8.99
N VAL A 9 1.24 7.63 7.69
CA VAL A 9 0.13 7.18 6.84
C VAL A 9 0.03 5.66 6.78
N ILE A 10 1.15 4.95 6.60
CA ILE A 10 1.16 3.47 6.58
C ILE A 10 0.62 2.89 7.89
N LEU A 11 0.97 3.47 9.03
CA LEU A 11 0.51 3.02 10.35
C LEU A 11 -0.99 3.24 10.58
N THR A 12 -1.66 4.10 9.79
CA THR A 12 -3.12 4.27 9.81
C THR A 12 -3.87 3.28 8.92
N LEU A 13 -3.17 2.51 8.08
CA LEU A 13 -3.82 1.56 7.19
C LEU A 13 -4.52 0.46 7.99
N ASP A 14 -5.68 0.06 7.47
CA ASP A 14 -6.52 -0.95 8.08
C ASP A 14 -7.24 -1.72 6.98
N ARG A 15 -7.94 -2.80 7.35
CA ARG A 15 -8.55 -3.73 6.39
C ARG A 15 -9.54 -3.05 5.45
N LYS A 16 -10.22 -1.96 5.85
CA LYS A 16 -11.17 -1.24 4.98
C LYS A 16 -10.47 -0.49 3.84
N HIS A 17 -9.19 -0.20 4.01
CA HIS A 17 -8.37 0.46 2.99
C HIS A 17 -7.79 -0.55 1.98
N LEU A 18 -7.86 -1.86 2.28
CA LEU A 18 -7.32 -2.90 1.40
C LEU A 18 -8.16 -2.98 0.13
N HIS A 19 -7.56 -2.58 -1.00
CA HIS A 19 -8.20 -2.66 -2.30
C HIS A 19 -8.06 -4.05 -2.92
N LYS A 20 -6.86 -4.64 -2.86
CA LYS A 20 -6.59 -6.04 -3.27
C LYS A 20 -5.24 -6.52 -2.76
N SER A 21 -5.09 -7.83 -2.65
CA SER A 21 -3.81 -8.52 -2.45
C SER A 21 -3.48 -9.32 -3.71
N MET A 22 -2.22 -9.29 -4.14
CA MET A 22 -1.76 -10.04 -5.32
C MET A 22 -0.36 -10.59 -5.08
N ASP A 23 -0.04 -11.71 -5.70
CA ASP A 23 1.33 -12.20 -5.77
C ASP A 23 2.17 -11.40 -6.76
N THR A 24 3.50 -11.50 -6.61
CA THR A 24 4.45 -10.80 -7.48
C THR A 24 4.75 -11.67 -8.71
N TYR A 25 4.81 -11.06 -9.89
CA TYR A 25 5.17 -11.78 -11.12
C TYR A 25 6.56 -12.41 -11.00
N GLY A 26 6.64 -13.74 -11.12
CA GLY A 26 7.89 -14.50 -11.08
C GLY A 26 8.23 -15.10 -9.70
N ASP A 27 7.62 -14.62 -8.61
CA ASP A 27 7.77 -15.21 -7.28
C ASP A 27 6.45 -15.15 -6.50
N HIS A 28 5.69 -16.24 -6.59
CA HIS A 28 4.36 -16.37 -5.97
C HIS A 28 4.40 -16.52 -4.44
N THR A 29 5.59 -16.52 -3.82
CA THR A 29 5.72 -16.50 -2.36
C THR A 29 5.66 -15.09 -1.78
N LEU A 30 5.85 -14.08 -2.64
CA LEU A 30 5.86 -12.67 -2.26
C LEU A 30 4.50 -12.03 -2.51
N TRP A 31 3.84 -11.64 -1.42
CA TRP A 31 2.55 -10.98 -1.45
C TRP A 31 2.69 -9.47 -1.47
N GLN A 32 1.87 -8.84 -2.30
CA GLN A 32 1.77 -7.40 -2.44
C GLN A 32 0.33 -6.96 -2.17
N ASP A 33 0.14 -6.20 -1.11
CA ASP A 33 -1.11 -5.56 -0.79
C ASP A 33 -1.18 -4.17 -1.40
N VAL A 34 -2.32 -3.85 -1.99
CA VAL A 34 -2.66 -2.53 -2.50
C VAL A 34 -3.71 -1.92 -1.60
N TYR A 35 -3.36 -0.79 -1.00
CA TYR A 35 -4.26 0.02 -0.18
C TYR A 35 -4.64 1.30 -0.91
N LYS A 36 -5.88 1.72 -0.69
CA LYS A 36 -6.38 3.05 -1.07
C LYS A 36 -6.90 3.75 0.18
N VAL A 37 -6.36 4.93 0.46
CA VAL A 37 -6.73 5.75 1.62
C VAL A 37 -6.81 7.22 1.23
N THR A 38 -7.70 7.98 1.86
CA THR A 38 -7.76 9.44 1.67
C THR A 38 -7.07 10.13 2.83
N VAL A 39 -6.08 10.98 2.54
CA VAL A 39 -5.33 11.77 3.52
C VAL A 39 -5.27 13.21 3.00
N ASP A 40 -5.65 14.18 3.82
CA ASP A 40 -5.69 15.61 3.44
C ASP A 40 -6.36 15.84 2.07
N GLU A 41 -7.55 15.26 1.89
CA GLU A 41 -8.36 15.35 0.65
C GLU A 41 -7.74 14.67 -0.58
N LYS A 42 -6.58 14.03 -0.45
CA LYS A 42 -5.91 13.30 -1.53
C LYS A 42 -6.12 11.80 -1.39
N LYS A 43 -6.55 11.15 -2.48
CA LYS A 43 -6.60 9.70 -2.57
C LYS A 43 -5.20 9.17 -2.86
N LEU A 44 -4.73 8.26 -2.02
CA LEU A 44 -3.41 7.65 -2.14
C LEU A 44 -3.54 6.20 -2.57
N TYR A 45 -2.69 5.80 -3.51
CA TYR A 45 -2.44 4.42 -3.90
C TYR A 45 -1.13 3.96 -3.27
N ILE A 46 -1.22 2.95 -2.41
CA ILE A 46 -0.09 2.44 -1.65
C ILE A 46 0.06 0.95 -1.92
N LYS A 47 1.24 0.54 -2.40
CA LYS A 47 1.57 -0.86 -2.66
C LYS A 47 2.66 -1.32 -1.71
N LEU A 48 2.32 -2.26 -0.84
CA LEU A 48 3.20 -2.84 0.16
C LEU A 48 3.54 -4.27 -0.22
N GLN A 49 4.82 -4.62 -0.27
CA GLN A 49 5.27 -6.00 -0.34
C GLN A 49 5.53 -6.51 1.06
N ILE A 50 4.91 -7.62 1.43
CA ILE A 50 5.06 -8.24 2.73
C ILE A 50 6.07 -9.40 2.61
N SER A 51 7.01 -9.48 3.55
CA SER A 51 7.93 -10.61 3.63
C SER A 51 7.17 -11.92 3.88
N PRO A 52 7.64 -13.09 3.40
CA PRO A 52 6.98 -14.37 3.63
C PRO A 52 6.76 -14.71 5.12
N ASP A 53 7.63 -14.24 6.01
CA ASP A 53 7.50 -14.40 7.47
C ASP A 53 6.61 -13.34 8.15
N SER A 54 6.04 -12.42 7.37
CA SER A 54 5.16 -11.33 7.80
C SER A 54 5.74 -10.37 8.86
N LYS A 55 7.07 -10.34 9.09
CA LYS A 55 7.69 -9.40 10.04
C LYS A 55 8.18 -8.12 9.40
N LYS A 56 8.29 -8.07 8.07
CA LYS A 56 8.80 -6.91 7.33
C LYS A 56 7.87 -6.57 6.19
N ALA A 57 7.83 -5.28 5.87
CA ALA A 57 7.16 -4.79 4.68
C ALA A 57 8.06 -3.77 3.98
N VAL A 58 7.95 -3.70 2.67
CA VAL A 58 8.61 -2.70 1.83
C VAL A 58 7.55 -1.94 1.05
N ILE A 59 7.66 -0.62 1.03
CA ILE A 59 6.82 0.24 0.19
C ILE A 59 7.35 0.12 -1.24
N VAL A 60 6.57 -0.50 -2.12
CA VAL A 60 6.89 -0.64 -3.55
C VAL A 60 6.40 0.58 -4.32
N GLN A 61 5.23 1.10 -3.97
CA GLN A 61 4.67 2.32 -4.58
C GLN A 61 3.92 3.14 -3.54
N PHE A 62 4.11 4.46 -3.58
CA PHE A 62 3.35 5.45 -2.83
C PHE A 62 3.09 6.62 -3.75
N LYS A 63 1.86 6.76 -4.25
CA LYS A 63 1.48 7.80 -5.21
C LYS A 63 0.04 8.24 -5.02
N GLU A 64 -0.33 9.37 -5.62
CA GLU A 64 -1.73 9.77 -5.72
C GLU A 64 -2.50 8.78 -6.61
N ASP A 65 -3.74 8.45 -6.22
CA ASP A 65 -4.61 7.57 -6.98
C ASP A 65 -5.34 8.39 -8.05
N ASP A 66 -4.78 8.41 -9.26
CA ASP A 66 -5.38 9.05 -10.44
C ASP A 66 -6.50 8.18 -11.07
N SER A 67 -6.82 7.05 -10.43
CA SER A 67 -7.90 6.18 -10.87
C SER A 67 -9.22 6.94 -10.76
N GLN A 68 -9.84 7.28 -11.89
CA GLN A 68 -11.24 7.72 -11.92
C GLN A 68 -12.08 6.60 -11.29
N GLU A 69 -12.77 6.88 -10.18
CA GLU A 69 -13.83 5.99 -9.70
C GLU A 69 -14.93 6.00 -10.77
N VAL A 70 -15.05 4.88 -11.49
CA VAL A 70 -16.10 4.63 -12.49
C VAL A 70 -17.36 4.13 -11.80
#